data_AF-A0A1S9C9B3-F1
#
_entry.id   AF-A0A1S9C9B3-F1
#
_cell.length_a   1.000
_cell.length_b   1.000
_cell.length_c   1.000
_cell.angle_alpha   90.00
_cell.angle_beta   90.00
_cell.angle_gamma   90.00
#
_symmetry.space_group_name_H-M   'P 1'
#
loop_
_entity.id
_entity.type
_entity.pdbx_description
1 polymer ?
#
loop_
_entity_poly.entity_id
_entity_poly.type
_entity_poly.pdbx_seq_one_letter_code
_entity_poly.pdbx_strand_id
1 'polypeptide(L)'
;MDKQFKLFTLIIGMMIVVAIPRIFATDNQADIDVMKYAEASCVTKEDNLIKLEKNGWVKYADVDFGKDGKERFAAKIYSDNELEASHIKVYIDSKESDEVTKVNTKVFEDQLYSYQVVSGDLTSSISGVHDVYIYSESEIKLQWIKFTDIIEF
;
A
#
# COMPACT_ATOMS: atom_id res chain seq x y z
N MET A 1 32.20 47.15 -9.23
CA MET A 1 30.83 46.72 -8.90
C MET A 1 30.75 46.53 -7.39
N ASP A 2 29.72 47.16 -6.83
CA ASP A 2 29.30 47.46 -5.44
C ASP A 2 29.70 46.48 -4.32
N LYS A 3 30.34 46.95 -3.23
CA LYS A 3 29.88 47.65 -1.99
C LYS A 3 29.47 46.70 -0.83
N GLN A 4 30.37 46.64 0.15
CA GLN A 4 30.21 46.70 1.62
C GLN A 4 28.84 46.35 2.26
N PHE A 5 28.81 45.51 3.31
CA PHE A 5 28.57 45.92 4.71
C PHE A 5 28.57 44.71 5.69
N LYS A 6 29.19 44.89 6.86
CA LYS A 6 29.19 43.98 8.03
C LYS A 6 27.88 44.12 8.83
N LEU A 7 27.48 43.10 9.63
CA LEU A 7 27.34 43.16 11.12
C LEU A 7 26.64 41.92 11.77
N PHE A 8 27.29 41.36 12.81
CA PHE A 8 26.87 40.94 14.19
C PHE A 8 25.87 39.79 14.51
N THR A 9 26.39 38.83 15.29
CA THR A 9 25.91 38.14 16.52
C THR A 9 24.41 37.98 16.83
N LEU A 10 23.97 36.73 17.09
CA LEU A 10 23.27 36.30 18.33
C LEU A 10 23.07 34.76 18.36
N ILE A 11 23.69 34.03 19.30
CA ILE A 11 23.34 32.63 19.58
C ILE A 11 22.17 32.66 20.57
N ILE A 12 20.94 32.57 20.06
CA ILE A 12 19.76 32.22 20.86
C ILE A 12 19.56 30.71 20.71
N GLY A 13 19.45 30.01 21.83
CA GLY A 13 19.26 28.56 21.90
C GLY A 13 18.09 28.11 21.04
N MET A 14 18.40 27.44 19.94
CA MET A 14 17.42 26.76 19.11
C MET A 14 17.34 25.32 19.60
N MET A 15 16.25 25.03 20.31
CA MET A 15 15.77 23.69 20.55
C MET A 15 15.77 22.95 19.21
N ILE A 16 16.68 21.99 19.02
CA ILE A 16 16.64 21.10 17.87
C ILE A 16 15.45 20.17 18.11
N VAL A 17 14.26 20.60 17.71
CA VAL A 17 13.22 19.66 17.33
C VAL A 17 13.77 19.01 16.07
N VAL A 18 14.25 17.78 16.19
CA VAL A 18 14.49 16.94 15.03
C VAL A 18 13.11 16.68 14.45
N ALA A 19 12.67 17.56 13.56
CA ALA A 19 11.58 17.28 12.67
C ALA A 19 12.04 16.08 11.84
N ILE A 20 11.63 14.88 12.23
CA ILE A 20 11.51 13.78 11.28
C ILE A 20 10.74 14.38 10.12
N PRO A 21 11.27 14.41 8.88
CA PRO A 21 10.49 14.88 7.77
C PRO A 21 9.25 13.98 7.72
N ARG A 22 8.10 14.52 8.14
CA ARG A 22 6.82 14.08 7.62
C ARG A 22 6.96 14.34 6.13
N ILE A 23 7.33 13.30 5.41
CA ILE A 23 7.10 13.21 3.98
C ILE A 23 5.63 13.62 3.86
N PHE A 24 5.37 14.76 3.22
CA PHE A 24 4.03 15.05 2.77
C PHE A 24 3.68 13.86 1.89
N ALA A 25 2.89 12.92 2.42
CA ALA A 25 2.13 12.04 1.58
C ALA A 25 1.47 13.00 0.59
N THR A 26 1.70 12.79 -0.70
CA THR A 26 0.77 13.31 -1.68
C THR A 26 -0.59 12.78 -1.20
N ASP A 27 -1.45 13.65 -0.65
CA ASP A 27 -2.70 13.29 0.07
C ASP A 27 -3.63 12.37 -0.74
N ASN A 28 -3.30 12.17 -2.01
CA ASN A 28 -3.98 11.36 -3.01
C ASN A 28 -3.67 9.85 -2.90
N GLN A 29 -2.67 9.41 -2.10
CA GLN A 29 -2.33 7.98 -2.00
C GLN A 29 -2.03 7.51 -0.55
N ALA A 30 -2.48 6.30 -0.22
CA ALA A 30 -2.03 5.54 0.94
C ALA A 30 -1.22 4.33 0.48
N ASP A 31 0.09 4.39 0.69
CA ASP A 31 1.04 3.32 0.36
C ASP A 31 1.18 2.35 1.54
N ILE A 32 1.02 1.05 1.26
CA ILE A 32 1.23 0.00 2.26
C ILE A 32 2.56 -0.71 1.96
N ASP A 33 3.45 -0.68 2.96
CA ASP A 33 4.66 -1.51 3.00
C ASP A 33 4.27 -2.95 3.32
N VAL A 34 4.27 -3.81 2.29
CA VAL A 34 3.84 -5.21 2.39
C VAL A 34 4.64 -6.02 3.42
N MET A 35 5.83 -5.55 3.80
CA MET A 35 6.68 -6.23 4.77
C MET A 35 6.31 -5.92 6.24
N LYS A 36 5.46 -4.91 6.47
CA LYS A 36 5.06 -4.40 7.80
C LYS A 36 3.61 -4.73 8.15
N TYR A 37 3.27 -6.01 8.06
CA TYR A 37 1.96 -6.49 8.52
C TYR A 37 1.92 -6.74 10.03
N ALA A 38 0.74 -6.59 10.61
CA ALA A 38 0.46 -6.84 12.03
C ALA A 38 0.13 -8.32 12.30
N GLU A 39 -0.70 -8.91 11.45
CA GLU A 39 -1.13 -10.32 11.55
C GLU A 39 -1.17 -10.94 10.16
N ALA A 40 -1.00 -12.26 10.09
CA ALA A 40 -1.00 -12.97 8.82
C ALA A 40 -1.29 -14.46 8.99
N SER A 41 -1.76 -15.10 7.92
CA SER A 41 -1.86 -16.55 7.80
C SER A 41 -1.41 -17.00 6.42
N CYS A 42 -0.61 -18.07 6.37
CA CYS A 42 -0.06 -18.64 5.14
C CYS A 42 0.72 -17.62 4.31
N VAL A 43 1.65 -16.91 4.97
CA VAL A 43 2.48 -15.86 4.37
C VAL A 43 3.96 -16.17 4.59
N THR A 44 4.75 -16.08 3.52
CA THR A 44 6.22 -16.15 3.58
C THR A 44 6.79 -14.80 3.17
N LYS A 45 7.73 -14.25 3.96
CA LYS A 45 8.48 -13.06 3.58
C LYS A 45 9.64 -13.46 2.66
N GLU A 46 9.80 -12.75 1.55
CA GLU A 46 10.99 -12.79 0.69
C GLU A 46 11.62 -11.37 0.68
N ASP A 47 12.74 -11.18 -0.02
CA ASP A 47 13.57 -9.96 0.07
C ASP A 47 12.78 -8.64 0.17
N ASN A 48 11.95 -8.34 -0.83
CA ASN A 48 11.16 -7.10 -0.92
C ASN A 48 9.68 -7.35 -1.28
N LEU A 49 9.20 -8.56 -1.01
CA LEU A 49 7.83 -8.97 -1.29
C LEU A 49 7.36 -9.98 -0.25
N ILE A 50 6.06 -10.18 -0.17
CA ILE A 50 5.47 -11.30 0.57
C ILE A 50 4.84 -12.29 -0.40
N LYS A 51 4.99 -13.57 -0.16
CA LYS A 51 4.24 -14.64 -0.82
C LYS A 51 3.03 -14.99 0.03
N LEU A 52 1.84 -14.76 -0.52
CA LEU A 52 0.58 -15.29 0.02
C LEU A 52 0.37 -16.66 -0.61
N GLU A 53 0.25 -17.70 0.20
CA GLU A 53 -0.21 -19.01 -0.28
C GLU A 53 -1.70 -18.93 -0.68
N LYS A 54 -2.22 -19.97 -1.32
CA LYS A 54 -3.65 -20.08 -1.60
C LYS A 54 -4.48 -19.96 -0.31
N ASN A 55 -5.48 -19.06 -0.33
CA ASN A 55 -6.32 -18.69 0.81
C ASN A 55 -5.55 -18.01 1.96
N GLY A 56 -4.33 -17.55 1.69
CA GLY A 56 -3.53 -16.75 2.61
C GLY A 56 -4.07 -15.34 2.76
N TRP A 57 -3.82 -14.75 3.92
CA TRP A 57 -4.23 -13.39 4.22
C TRP A 57 -3.22 -12.66 5.08
N VAL A 58 -3.28 -11.34 5.00
CA VAL A 58 -2.43 -10.43 5.75
C VAL A 58 -3.24 -9.22 6.22
N LYS A 59 -2.97 -8.77 7.45
CA LYS A 59 -3.56 -7.60 8.08
C LYS A 59 -2.50 -6.51 8.26
N TYR A 60 -2.82 -5.30 7.83
CA TYR A 60 -2.08 -4.08 8.14
C TYR A 60 -2.92 -3.28 9.13
N ALA A 61 -2.37 -3.04 10.32
CA ALA A 61 -3.08 -2.29 11.36
C ALA A 61 -2.82 -0.79 11.22
N ASP A 62 -3.81 0.01 11.62
CA ASP A 62 -3.70 1.47 11.72
C ASP A 62 -3.21 2.16 10.43
N VAL A 63 -3.72 1.73 9.27
CA VAL A 63 -3.43 2.37 7.98
C VAL A 63 -4.17 3.70 7.91
N ASP A 64 -3.42 4.79 7.76
CA ASP A 64 -3.97 6.15 7.65
C ASP A 64 -4.26 6.49 6.18
N PHE A 65 -5.55 6.59 5.84
CA PHE A 65 -6.06 6.99 4.54
C PHE A 65 -6.18 8.52 4.39
N GLY A 66 -5.87 9.27 5.44
CA GLY A 66 -6.03 10.72 5.48
C GLY A 66 -7.50 11.14 5.56
N LYS A 67 -7.78 12.42 5.32
CA LYS A 67 -9.15 12.97 5.35
C LYS A 67 -9.85 12.86 4.00
N ASP A 68 -9.06 12.87 2.92
CA ASP A 68 -9.57 12.74 1.57
C ASP A 68 -9.76 11.27 1.25
N GLY A 69 -10.96 10.91 0.82
CA GLY A 69 -11.33 9.53 0.65
C GLY A 69 -10.65 8.89 -0.57
N LYS A 70 -10.11 7.68 -0.38
CA LYS A 70 -9.54 6.86 -1.45
C LYS A 70 -10.65 6.04 -2.08
N GLU A 71 -10.65 5.95 -3.40
CA GLU A 71 -11.72 5.32 -4.18
C GLU A 71 -11.25 4.09 -4.97
N ARG A 72 -9.95 3.84 -5.01
CA ARG A 72 -9.37 2.77 -5.80
C ARG A 72 -8.26 2.04 -5.06
N PHE A 73 -8.15 0.75 -5.34
CA PHE A 73 -7.09 -0.13 -4.87
C PHE A 73 -6.21 -0.57 -6.05
N ALA A 74 -4.91 -0.70 -5.81
CA ALA A 74 -4.00 -1.39 -6.70
C ALA A 74 -2.96 -2.20 -5.92
N ALA A 75 -2.52 -3.29 -6.53
CA ALA A 75 -1.41 -4.09 -6.05
C ALA A 75 -0.51 -4.49 -7.21
N LYS A 76 0.80 -4.48 -6.95
CA LYS A 76 1.77 -5.08 -7.86
C LYS A 76 2.06 -6.50 -7.43
N ILE A 77 1.69 -7.40 -8.33
CA ILE A 77 1.75 -8.84 -8.13
C ILE A 77 2.81 -9.45 -9.01
N TYR A 78 3.24 -10.64 -8.62
CA TYR A 78 4.10 -11.51 -9.40
C TYR A 78 3.64 -12.95 -9.19
N SER A 79 3.71 -13.76 -10.24
CA SER A 79 3.39 -15.19 -10.18
C SER A 79 4.39 -16.01 -10.99
N ASP A 80 4.79 -17.16 -10.42
CA ASP A 80 5.60 -18.18 -11.09
C ASP A 80 4.74 -19.20 -11.87
N ASN A 81 3.41 -19.15 -11.70
CA ASN A 81 2.45 -20.07 -12.29
C ASN A 81 1.30 -19.32 -12.97
N GLU A 82 0.68 -19.95 -13.98
CA GLU A 82 -0.57 -19.43 -14.52
C GLU A 82 -1.63 -19.41 -13.43
N LEU A 83 -2.37 -18.30 -13.38
CA LEU A 83 -3.47 -18.14 -12.45
C LEU A 83 -4.75 -18.11 -13.27
N GLU A 84 -5.65 -19.05 -13.00
CA GLU A 84 -7.01 -19.01 -13.51
C GLU A 84 -7.78 -17.81 -12.94
N ALA A 85 -9.10 -17.72 -13.19
CA ALA A 85 -9.97 -16.68 -12.64
C ALA A 85 -9.96 -16.68 -11.09
N SER A 86 -9.00 -15.96 -10.52
CA SER A 86 -8.69 -15.83 -9.10
C SER A 86 -8.66 -14.36 -8.71
N HIS A 87 -8.69 -14.09 -7.41
CA HIS A 87 -8.83 -12.72 -6.92
C HIS A 87 -8.03 -12.43 -5.65
N ILE A 88 -7.62 -11.17 -5.56
CA ILE A 88 -7.36 -10.51 -4.29
C ILE A 88 -8.66 -9.87 -3.83
N LYS A 89 -9.00 -10.06 -2.56
CA LYS A 89 -10.09 -9.37 -1.87
C LYS A 89 -9.53 -8.48 -0.78
N VAL A 90 -10.15 -7.32 -0.63
CA VAL A 90 -9.76 -6.32 0.36
C VAL A 90 -10.91 -6.11 1.33
N TYR A 91 -10.61 -6.11 2.62
CA TYR A 91 -11.56 -5.83 3.69
C TYR A 91 -11.03 -4.73 4.60
N ILE A 92 -11.95 -3.99 5.21
CA ILE A 92 -11.65 -2.84 6.09
C ILE A 92 -12.25 -3.14 7.46
N ASP A 93 -11.45 -2.91 8.51
CA ASP A 93 -11.74 -3.13 9.93
C ASP A 93 -12.01 -4.58 10.36
N SER A 94 -12.61 -5.41 9.50
CA SER A 94 -12.88 -6.82 9.78
C SER A 94 -12.75 -7.69 8.53
N LYS A 95 -12.04 -8.81 8.64
CA LYS A 95 -11.98 -9.84 7.58
C LYS A 95 -13.29 -10.61 7.37
N GLU A 96 -14.26 -10.44 8.27
CA GLU A 96 -15.58 -11.10 8.21
C GLU A 96 -16.66 -10.19 7.60
N SER A 97 -16.31 -8.95 7.22
CA SER A 97 -17.24 -8.05 6.53
C SER A 97 -17.38 -8.42 5.05
N ASP A 98 -18.26 -7.71 4.34
CA ASP A 98 -18.23 -7.69 2.88
C ASP A 98 -16.89 -7.08 2.41
N GLU A 99 -16.35 -7.59 1.29
CA GLU A 99 -15.17 -6.98 0.68
C GLU A 99 -15.47 -5.56 0.16
N VAL A 100 -14.51 -4.65 0.35
CA VAL A 100 -14.58 -3.30 -0.23
C VAL A 100 -14.13 -3.28 -1.68
N THR A 101 -13.36 -4.29 -2.11
CA THR A 101 -13.06 -4.53 -3.53
C THR A 101 -12.57 -5.95 -3.75
N LYS A 102 -12.70 -6.39 -5.00
CA LYS A 102 -12.25 -7.69 -5.50
C LYS A 102 -11.60 -7.48 -6.86
N VAL A 103 -10.30 -7.77 -6.97
CA VAL A 103 -9.54 -7.58 -8.21
C VAL A 103 -9.10 -8.90 -8.78
N ASN A 104 -9.22 -9.04 -10.10
CA ASN A 104 -8.84 -10.25 -10.81
C ASN A 104 -7.32 -10.38 -10.89
N THR A 105 -6.77 -11.54 -10.54
CA THR A 105 -5.34 -11.86 -10.58
C THR A 105 -5.00 -12.91 -11.63
N LYS A 106 -5.82 -13.04 -12.68
CA LYS A 106 -5.53 -13.94 -13.79
C LYS A 106 -4.18 -13.58 -14.41
N VAL A 107 -3.31 -14.57 -14.55
CA VAL A 107 -1.98 -14.44 -15.15
C VAL A 107 -1.86 -15.48 -16.24
N PHE A 108 -1.59 -15.02 -17.47
CA PHE A 108 -1.35 -15.87 -18.64
C PHE A 108 0.13 -16.29 -18.74
N GLU A 109 0.42 -17.34 -19.50
CA GLU A 109 1.79 -17.86 -19.73
C GLU A 109 2.82 -16.77 -20.10
N ASP A 110 2.44 -15.81 -20.96
CA ASP A 110 3.32 -14.72 -21.42
C ASP A 110 3.55 -13.60 -20.38
N GLN A 111 2.84 -13.67 -19.25
CA GLN A 111 2.95 -12.73 -18.13
C GLN A 111 3.70 -13.31 -16.93
N LEU A 112 4.05 -14.61 -16.98
CA LEU A 112 4.81 -15.26 -15.93
C LEU A 112 6.18 -14.59 -15.74
N TYR A 113 6.69 -14.68 -14.52
CA TYR A 113 7.98 -14.10 -14.13
C TYR A 113 8.10 -12.58 -14.35
N SER A 114 6.98 -11.90 -14.59
CA SER A 114 6.89 -10.46 -14.78
C SER A 114 5.90 -9.87 -13.78
N TYR A 115 6.21 -8.65 -13.32
CA TYR A 115 5.29 -7.96 -12.43
C TYR A 115 4.07 -7.44 -13.19
N GLN A 116 2.90 -7.65 -12.60
CA GLN A 116 1.62 -7.16 -13.10
C GLN A 116 1.00 -6.19 -12.08
N VAL A 117 0.29 -5.17 -12.55
CA VAL A 117 -0.53 -4.32 -11.69
C VAL A 117 -1.98 -4.72 -11.86
N VAL A 118 -2.61 -5.12 -10.75
CA VAL A 118 -4.05 -5.36 -10.69
C VAL A 118 -4.69 -4.23 -9.91
N SER A 119 -5.88 -3.80 -10.34
CA SER A 119 -6.60 -2.70 -9.69
C SER A 119 -8.10 -2.86 -9.79
N GLY A 120 -8.82 -2.15 -8.93
CA GLY A 120 -10.27 -2.14 -8.90
C GLY A 120 -10.81 -0.98 -8.09
N ASP A 121 -12.04 -0.58 -8.41
CA ASP A 121 -12.78 0.41 -7.66
C ASP A 121 -13.18 -0.13 -6.29
N LEU A 122 -13.18 0.75 -5.29
CA LEU A 122 -13.75 0.48 -3.98
C LEU A 122 -15.26 0.66 -4.03
N THR A 123 -15.99 -0.14 -3.27
CA THR A 123 -17.46 -0.03 -3.15
C THR A 123 -17.90 1.29 -2.51
N SER A 124 -17.02 1.91 -1.72
CA SER A 124 -17.19 3.24 -1.13
C SER A 124 -15.83 3.89 -0.89
N SER A 125 -15.82 5.22 -0.86
CA SER A 125 -14.63 5.99 -0.51
C SER A 125 -14.17 5.72 0.94
N ILE A 126 -12.87 5.51 1.16
CA ILE A 126 -12.28 5.18 2.47
C ILE A 126 -11.39 6.33 2.94
N SER A 127 -11.62 6.83 4.16
CA SER A 127 -10.84 7.89 4.80
C SER A 127 -10.69 7.58 6.29
N GLY A 128 -9.73 8.20 6.98
CA GLY A 128 -9.44 7.95 8.38
C GLY A 128 -8.43 6.82 8.58
N VAL A 129 -8.36 6.29 9.80
CA VAL A 129 -7.42 5.24 10.18
C VAL A 129 -8.18 3.93 10.31
N HIS A 130 -7.74 2.89 9.61
CA HIS A 130 -8.42 1.61 9.52
C HIS A 130 -7.45 0.42 9.54
N ASP A 131 -7.96 -0.73 9.97
CA ASP A 131 -7.29 -2.00 9.70
C ASP A 131 -7.60 -2.45 8.28
N VAL A 132 -6.58 -2.89 7.53
CA VAL A 132 -6.72 -3.37 6.15
C VAL A 132 -6.37 -4.84 6.07
N TYR A 133 -7.27 -5.65 5.53
CA TYR A 133 -7.04 -7.07 5.29
C TYR A 133 -6.95 -7.33 3.79
N ILE A 134 -5.92 -8.07 3.40
CA ILE A 134 -5.71 -8.55 2.04
C ILE A 134 -5.79 -10.07 2.06
N TYR A 135 -6.70 -10.62 1.28
CA TYR A 135 -6.92 -12.06 1.13
C TYR A 135 -6.66 -12.46 -0.32
N SER A 136 -6.01 -13.59 -0.55
CA SER A 136 -5.79 -14.13 -1.89
C SER A 136 -6.44 -15.50 -2.08
N GLU A 137 -7.18 -15.67 -3.17
CA GLU A 137 -7.75 -16.97 -3.57
C GLU A 137 -6.72 -17.91 -4.22
N SER A 138 -5.48 -17.45 -4.46
CA SER A 138 -4.39 -18.24 -5.06
C SER A 138 -3.01 -17.86 -4.52
N GLU A 139 -2.00 -18.66 -4.82
CA GLU A 139 -0.63 -18.30 -4.50
C GLU A 139 -0.21 -17.09 -5.35
N ILE A 140 0.21 -16.00 -4.70
CA ILE A 140 0.70 -14.78 -5.35
C ILE A 140 1.84 -14.19 -4.55
N LYS A 141 2.72 -13.44 -5.23
CA LYS A 141 3.72 -12.59 -4.58
C LYS A 141 3.28 -11.13 -4.68
N LEU A 142 3.25 -10.42 -3.55
CA LEU A 142 2.89 -9.01 -3.43
C LEU A 142 4.12 -8.16 -3.16
N GLN A 143 4.40 -7.18 -4.03
CA GLN A 143 5.52 -6.24 -3.85
C GLN A 143 5.08 -4.91 -3.22
N TRP A 144 3.96 -4.35 -3.68
CA TRP A 144 3.39 -3.15 -3.08
C TRP A 144 1.88 -3.15 -3.17
N ILE A 145 1.25 -2.40 -2.27
CA ILE A 145 -0.19 -2.12 -2.27
C ILE A 145 -0.38 -0.61 -2.16
N LYS A 146 -1.35 -0.09 -2.89
CA LYS A 146 -1.72 1.32 -2.92
C LYS A 146 -3.22 1.49 -2.88
N PHE A 147 -3.66 2.49 -2.14
CA PHE A 147 -5.00 3.07 -2.25
C PHE A 147 -4.88 4.49 -2.76
N THR A 148 -5.74 4.88 -3.69
CA THR A 148 -5.64 6.16 -4.39
C THR A 148 -7.02 6.72 -4.73
N ASP A 149 -7.11 8.03 -4.89
CA ASP A 149 -8.24 8.74 -5.48
C ASP A 149 -8.00 9.08 -6.97
N ILE A 150 -6.82 8.75 -7.52
CA ILE A 150 -6.43 8.95 -8.93
C ILE A 150 -6.50 7.64 -9.73
N ILE A 151 -6.92 7.73 -11.00
CA ILE A 151 -7.15 6.58 -11.91
C ILE A 151 -5.88 6.12 -12.68
N GLU A 152 -4.71 6.73 -12.45
CA GLU A 152 -3.48 6.46 -13.24
C GLU A 152 -2.51 5.53 -12.48
N PHE A 153 -2.11 4.42 -13.13
CA PHE A 153 -1.10 3.46 -12.65
C PHE A 153 -0.06 3.15 -13.72
#